data_AF-A0A1Q1FJN9-F1
#
_entry.id   AF-A0A1Q1FJN9-F1
#
_cell.length_a   1.000
_cell.length_b   1.000
_cell.length_c   1.000
_cell.angle_alpha   90.00
_cell.angle_beta   90.00
_cell.angle_gamma   90.00
#
_symmetry.space_group_name_H-M   'P 1'
#
loop_
_entity.id
_entity.type
_entity.pdbx_description
1 polymer ?
#
loop_
_entity_poly.entity_id
_entity_poly.type
_entity_poly.pdbx_seq_one_letter_code
_entity_poly.pdbx_strand_id
1 'polypeptide(L)'
;MDRRTLLRLLGVGAAAGLAGCGGPGEESSPTGTPTETQMTQADTTTTDGEQTTDEPTGEGAMDDGLVTVTVDRSVDATVQRIESDVEASPLTLLATVDHAENAASVDQDLPPTRLLLVGNPDVGTPLMQDARSVAIDLPQKLLVWDDGGQTMVTYNDPQYLARRHGIEGQTDRLNQIGSVLNDLATGSGEFGGPEGGTPTGTATETPDGTPTETQSPGS
;
A
#
# COMPACT_ATOMS: atom_id res chain seq x y z
N MET A 1 -4.74 11.09 -28.04
CA MET A 1 -3.63 11.87 -28.64
C MET A 1 -4.11 13.29 -28.86
N ASP A 2 -3.70 14.24 -28.04
CA ASP A 2 -3.27 15.53 -28.56
C ASP A 2 -2.12 16.07 -27.71
N ARG A 3 -1.08 16.51 -28.42
CA ARG A 3 0.23 16.93 -27.94
C ARG A 3 0.32 18.42 -28.25
N ARG A 4 0.39 19.29 -27.24
CA ARG A 4 0.96 20.65 -27.36
C ARG A 4 1.17 21.20 -25.94
N THR A 5 2.37 21.08 -25.38
CA THR A 5 3.46 22.06 -25.55
C THR A 5 3.14 23.39 -24.88
N LEU A 6 3.64 23.58 -23.66
CA LEU A 6 4.07 24.89 -23.17
C LEU A 6 5.26 24.71 -22.21
N LEU A 7 6.45 24.58 -22.81
CA LEU A 7 7.71 24.87 -22.17
C LEU A 7 7.72 26.35 -21.76
N ARG A 8 7.91 26.65 -20.47
CA ARG A 8 8.46 27.94 -20.03
C ARG A 8 9.76 27.69 -19.27
N LEU A 9 10.84 27.83 -20.03
CA LEU A 9 12.21 28.03 -19.58
C LEU A 9 12.39 29.52 -19.27
N LEU A 10 12.89 29.84 -18.08
CA LEU A 10 13.60 31.04 -17.60
C LEU A 10 13.47 31.03 -16.06
N GLY A 11 14.51 31.11 -15.23
CA GLY A 11 15.90 31.41 -15.48
C GLY A 11 16.72 31.18 -14.20
N VAL A 12 18.03 31.09 -14.43
CA VAL A 12 19.10 31.02 -13.44
C VAL A 12 19.12 32.28 -12.58
N GLY A 13 19.25 32.12 -11.27
CA GLY A 13 19.54 33.18 -10.31
C GLY A 13 20.33 32.63 -9.15
N ALA A 14 21.66 32.62 -9.28
CA ALA A 14 22.59 32.34 -8.19
C ALA A 14 22.80 33.60 -7.34
N ALA A 15 22.75 33.47 -6.01
CA ALA A 15 23.34 34.43 -5.09
C ALA A 15 23.86 33.69 -3.84
N ALA A 16 25.18 33.65 -3.71
CA ALA A 16 25.92 33.25 -2.52
C ALA A 16 26.02 34.44 -1.55
N GLY A 17 25.97 34.17 -0.24
CA GLY A 17 26.22 35.15 0.82
C GLY A 17 26.81 34.45 2.05
N LEU A 18 28.00 34.92 2.45
CA LEU A 18 28.91 34.38 3.46
C LEU A 18 28.65 34.95 4.87
N ALA A 19 29.04 34.15 5.87
CA ALA A 19 29.71 34.51 7.13
C ALA A 19 28.96 35.29 8.22
N GLY A 20 29.15 34.86 9.48
CA GLY A 20 28.99 35.77 10.63
C GLY A 20 28.88 35.14 12.02
N CYS A 21 30.04 34.81 12.61
CA CYS A 21 30.44 34.98 14.02
C CYS A 21 29.69 34.28 15.18
N GLY A 22 30.50 33.59 16.00
CA GLY A 22 30.10 32.99 17.27
C GLY A 22 30.04 33.95 18.46
N GLY A 23 29.61 33.39 19.59
CA GLY A 23 29.63 33.98 20.93
C GLY A 23 29.45 32.88 22.00
N PRO A 24 30.00 33.05 23.22
CA PRO A 24 30.55 31.96 24.01
C PRO A 24 29.69 31.54 25.23
N GLY A 25 29.93 30.30 25.68
CA GLY A 25 30.24 29.94 27.07
C GLY A 25 29.19 30.15 28.16
N GLU A 26 28.76 29.05 28.77
CA GLU A 26 28.70 28.93 30.23
C GLU A 26 28.89 27.45 30.64
N GLU A 27 30.04 27.18 31.25
CA GLU A 27 30.29 25.99 32.07
C GLU A 27 29.72 26.22 33.46
N SER A 28 29.14 25.17 34.08
CA SER A 28 29.33 24.87 35.51
C SER A 28 28.95 23.41 35.81
N SER A 29 29.98 22.64 36.15
CA SER A 29 30.00 21.30 36.79
C SER A 29 29.39 21.35 38.23
N PRO A 30 29.45 20.32 39.14
CA PRO A 30 30.12 19.00 39.05
C PRO A 30 29.43 17.77 39.73
N THR A 31 30.01 16.60 39.42
CA THR A 31 30.37 15.45 40.30
C THR A 31 29.31 14.50 40.89
N GLY A 32 29.48 13.23 40.50
CA GLY A 32 29.16 12.05 41.31
C GLY A 32 29.53 10.75 40.59
N THR A 33 30.67 10.15 40.90
CA THR A 33 31.13 8.82 40.43
C THR A 33 31.93 8.22 41.60
N PRO A 34 32.24 6.90 41.63
CA PRO A 34 31.43 5.69 41.50
C PRO A 34 31.46 4.89 42.82
N THR A 35 30.73 3.78 42.93
CA THR A 35 31.16 2.69 43.84
C THR A 35 30.79 1.32 43.26
N GLU A 36 31.84 0.61 42.87
CA GLU A 36 31.91 -0.82 42.60
C GLU A 36 31.98 -1.58 43.93
N THR A 37 31.23 -2.68 44.08
CA THR A 37 31.42 -3.80 45.03
C THR A 37 30.34 -4.84 44.68
N GLN A 38 30.51 -6.16 44.67
CA GLN A 38 31.61 -7.12 44.51
C GLN A 38 30.87 -8.47 44.40
N MET A 39 31.50 -9.45 43.75
CA MET A 39 31.03 -10.81 43.55
C MET A 39 30.62 -11.52 44.86
N THR A 40 29.59 -12.37 44.79
CA THR A 40 29.56 -13.62 45.58
C THR A 40 28.97 -14.74 44.73
N GLN A 41 29.70 -15.86 44.68
CA GLN A 41 29.29 -17.14 44.10
C GLN A 41 28.69 -18.02 45.19
N ALA A 42 27.73 -18.87 44.81
CA ALA A 42 27.30 -20.15 45.39
C ALA A 42 25.88 -20.38 44.83
N ASP A 43 25.41 -21.54 44.42
CA ASP A 43 25.84 -22.92 44.60
C ASP A 43 25.11 -23.73 43.53
N THR A 44 25.68 -24.86 43.14
CA THR A 44 25.10 -25.83 42.21
C THR A 44 23.86 -26.50 42.81
N THR A 45 22.78 -26.62 42.04
CA THR A 45 21.85 -27.76 42.19
C THR A 45 21.25 -28.08 40.83
N THR A 46 21.74 -29.17 40.23
CA THR A 46 21.04 -29.94 39.21
C THR A 46 19.75 -30.48 39.81
N THR A 47 18.62 -30.25 39.16
CA THR A 47 17.41 -31.05 39.34
C THR A 47 16.80 -31.22 37.95
N ASP A 48 17.00 -32.42 37.40
CA ASP A 48 16.23 -32.91 36.27
C ASP A 48 14.76 -32.94 36.66
N GLY A 49 13.95 -32.24 35.88
CA GLY A 49 12.52 -32.13 36.07
C GLY A 49 11.89 -31.75 34.74
N GLU A 50 11.74 -32.76 33.87
CA GLU A 50 10.88 -32.69 32.70
C GLU A 50 9.48 -32.21 33.12
N GLN A 51 9.12 -31.00 32.70
CA GLN A 51 7.76 -30.48 32.76
C GLN A 51 7.44 -29.82 31.42
N THR A 52 6.79 -30.62 30.58
CA THR A 52 5.63 -30.25 29.75
C THR A 52 5.61 -28.82 29.23
N THR A 53 6.07 -28.68 27.98
CA THR A 53 5.67 -27.65 27.04
C THR A 53 4.17 -27.81 26.77
N ASP A 54 3.35 -27.04 27.46
CA ASP A 54 2.02 -26.61 27.02
C ASP A 54 1.58 -25.47 27.93
N GLU A 55 1.64 -24.25 27.42
CA GLU A 55 0.53 -23.29 27.43
C GLU A 55 0.96 -21.97 26.76
N PRO A 56 0.02 -21.29 26.07
CA PRO A 56 0.29 -20.25 25.12
C PRO A 56 0.57 -18.94 25.86
N THR A 57 1.76 -18.37 25.69
CA THR A 57 1.96 -16.97 26.09
C THR A 57 1.40 -16.07 25.01
N GLY A 58 0.07 -15.92 25.06
CA GLY A 58 -0.61 -14.74 24.53
C GLY A 58 -0.23 -13.53 25.37
N GLU A 59 0.97 -12.99 25.13
CA GLU A 59 1.22 -11.57 25.34
C GLU A 59 0.35 -10.84 24.33
N GLY A 60 -0.52 -9.96 24.80
CA GLY A 60 -1.50 -9.27 23.96
C GLY A 60 -0.81 -8.61 22.77
N ALA A 61 -0.88 -9.27 21.62
CA ALA A 61 -0.55 -8.68 20.35
C ALA A 61 -1.45 -7.47 20.24
N MET A 62 -0.87 -6.26 20.38
CA MET A 62 -1.51 -5.11 19.79
C MET A 62 -1.74 -5.51 18.34
N ASP A 63 -3.01 -5.60 17.95
CA ASP A 63 -3.40 -5.69 16.56
C ASP A 63 -2.63 -4.57 15.85
N ASP A 64 -1.56 -4.95 15.16
CA ASP A 64 -0.60 -4.02 14.56
C ASP A 64 -1.24 -3.24 13.41
N GLY A 65 -2.51 -3.57 13.10
CA GLY A 65 -3.31 -2.95 12.07
C GLY A 65 -2.89 -3.38 10.67
N LEU A 66 -2.05 -4.41 10.56
CA LEU A 66 -1.49 -4.89 9.31
C LEU A 66 -1.97 -6.31 9.03
N VAL A 67 -2.26 -6.56 7.76
CA VAL A 67 -2.43 -7.91 7.23
C VAL A 67 -1.25 -8.18 6.32
N THR A 68 -0.54 -9.29 6.57
CA THR A 68 0.56 -9.76 5.73
C THR A 68 0.25 -11.13 5.19
N VAL A 69 0.41 -11.31 3.88
CA VAL A 69 0.28 -12.60 3.21
C VAL A 69 1.57 -12.98 2.49
N THR A 70 1.85 -14.28 2.47
CA THR A 70 2.99 -14.86 1.77
C THR A 70 2.59 -15.24 0.34
N VAL A 71 3.48 -15.02 -0.64
CA VAL A 71 3.23 -15.37 -2.05
C VAL A 71 4.41 -16.12 -2.70
N ASP A 72 4.10 -17.13 -3.50
CA ASP A 72 5.07 -17.98 -4.21
C ASP A 72 5.53 -17.36 -5.54
N ARG A 73 5.86 -16.08 -5.53
CA ARG A 73 6.33 -15.30 -6.69
C ARG A 73 7.41 -14.34 -6.20
N SER A 74 8.28 -13.86 -7.10
CA SER A 74 9.22 -12.79 -6.73
C SER A 74 8.48 -11.48 -6.45
N VAL A 75 9.13 -10.53 -5.77
CA VAL A 75 8.60 -9.17 -5.57
C VAL A 75 8.23 -8.54 -6.92
N ASP A 76 9.12 -8.58 -7.92
CA ASP A 76 8.87 -8.02 -9.26
C ASP A 76 7.62 -8.62 -9.92
N ALA A 77 7.51 -9.96 -9.92
CA ALA A 77 6.39 -10.66 -10.55
C ALA A 77 5.08 -10.39 -9.79
N THR A 78 5.14 -10.24 -8.47
CA THR A 78 3.98 -9.92 -7.65
C THR A 78 3.50 -8.49 -7.90
N VAL A 79 4.42 -7.52 -7.99
CA VAL A 79 4.09 -6.13 -8.33
C VAL A 79 3.40 -6.07 -9.70
N GLN A 80 4.00 -6.66 -10.73
CA GLN A 80 3.43 -6.65 -12.09
C GLN A 80 2.04 -7.29 -12.16
N ARG A 81 1.83 -8.38 -11.41
CA ARG A 81 0.50 -8.98 -11.29
C ARG A 81 -0.50 -8.03 -10.64
N ILE A 82 -0.16 -7.43 -9.49
CA ILE A 82 -1.06 -6.48 -8.81
C ILE A 82 -1.39 -5.29 -9.71
N GLU A 83 -0.41 -4.75 -10.43
CA GLU A 83 -0.63 -3.67 -11.40
C GLU A 83 -1.64 -4.10 -12.48
N SER A 84 -1.48 -5.31 -13.02
CA SER A 84 -2.40 -5.87 -14.04
C SER A 84 -3.82 -6.07 -13.48
N ASP A 85 -3.94 -6.61 -12.26
CA ASP A 85 -5.23 -6.82 -11.59
C ASP A 85 -5.92 -5.47 -11.32
N VAL A 86 -5.15 -4.45 -10.90
CA VAL A 86 -5.67 -3.09 -10.71
C VAL A 86 -6.17 -2.50 -12.02
N GLU A 87 -5.42 -2.64 -13.12
CA GLU A 87 -5.83 -2.16 -14.46
C GLU A 87 -7.10 -2.84 -14.99
N ALA A 88 -7.35 -4.10 -14.60
CA ALA A 88 -8.53 -4.86 -14.98
C ALA A 88 -9.76 -4.63 -14.06
N SER A 89 -9.63 -3.73 -13.09
CA SER A 89 -10.62 -3.47 -12.04
C SER A 89 -11.10 -2.00 -12.09
N PRO A 90 -12.11 -1.59 -11.29
CA PRO A 90 -12.50 -0.18 -11.16
C PRO A 90 -11.53 0.64 -10.28
N LEU A 91 -10.42 0.04 -9.85
CA LEU A 91 -9.40 0.71 -9.05
C LEU A 91 -8.47 1.55 -9.94
N THR A 92 -7.67 2.41 -9.32
CA THR A 92 -6.63 3.19 -10.00
C THR A 92 -5.31 3.01 -9.26
N LEU A 93 -4.24 2.72 -9.99
CA LEU A 93 -2.87 2.81 -9.47
C LEU A 93 -2.43 4.27 -9.54
N LEU A 94 -2.27 4.93 -8.39
CA LEU A 94 -1.88 6.33 -8.32
C LEU A 94 -0.36 6.50 -8.38
N ALA A 95 0.37 5.60 -7.74
CA ALA A 95 1.82 5.61 -7.70
C ALA A 95 2.36 4.24 -7.30
N THR A 96 3.57 3.94 -7.76
CA THR A 96 4.43 2.89 -7.22
C THR A 96 5.69 3.57 -6.70
N VAL A 97 6.10 3.25 -5.47
CA VAL A 97 7.31 3.77 -4.83
C VAL A 97 8.26 2.61 -4.60
N ASP A 98 9.45 2.68 -5.19
CA ASP A 98 10.51 1.70 -4.96
C ASP A 98 11.40 2.16 -3.80
N HIS A 99 11.23 1.55 -2.63
CA HIS A 99 12.02 1.89 -1.45
C HIS A 99 13.46 1.37 -1.54
N ALA A 100 13.69 0.29 -2.29
CA ALA A 100 15.05 -0.22 -2.52
C ALA A 100 15.84 0.73 -3.43
N GLU A 101 15.23 1.25 -4.48
CA GLU A 101 15.82 2.30 -5.32
C GLU A 101 16.11 3.57 -4.52
N ASN A 102 15.17 4.00 -3.68
CA ASN A 102 15.36 5.16 -2.81
C ASN A 102 16.52 4.96 -1.81
N ALA A 103 16.66 3.78 -1.22
CA ALA A 103 17.78 3.47 -0.33
C ALA A 103 19.13 3.51 -1.09
N ALA A 104 19.17 2.92 -2.29
CA ALA A 104 20.38 2.95 -3.13
C ALA A 104 20.80 4.37 -3.51
N SER A 105 19.84 5.31 -3.66
CA SER A 105 20.14 6.72 -3.95
C SER A 105 20.92 7.46 -2.86
N VAL A 106 20.98 6.88 -1.65
CA VAL A 106 21.72 7.38 -0.49
C VAL A 106 22.78 6.38 0.00
N ASP A 107 23.28 5.51 -0.89
CA ASP A 107 24.32 4.51 -0.61
C ASP A 107 23.94 3.50 0.50
N GLN A 108 22.63 3.21 0.65
CA GLN A 108 22.11 2.22 1.59
C GLN A 108 21.49 1.03 0.86
N ASP A 109 21.65 -0.16 1.42
CA ASP A 109 21.01 -1.38 0.92
C ASP A 109 19.67 -1.63 1.63
N LEU A 110 18.64 -1.96 0.85
CA LEU A 110 17.36 -2.46 1.33
C LEU A 110 16.92 -3.61 0.41
N PRO A 111 16.47 -4.76 0.95
CA PRO A 111 15.88 -5.82 0.12
C PRO A 111 14.72 -5.27 -0.73
N PRO A 112 14.39 -5.92 -1.87
CA PRO A 112 13.30 -5.47 -2.74
C PRO A 112 12.05 -5.12 -1.94
N THR A 113 11.64 -3.85 -1.99
CA THR A 113 10.55 -3.31 -1.17
C THR A 113 9.83 -2.23 -1.98
N ARG A 114 8.58 -2.49 -2.36
CA ARG A 114 7.79 -1.64 -3.26
C ARG A 114 6.41 -1.38 -2.70
N LEU A 115 6.01 -0.12 -2.71
CA LEU A 115 4.72 0.34 -2.22
C LEU A 115 3.84 0.77 -3.38
N LEU A 116 2.68 0.13 -3.55
CA LEU A 116 1.67 0.49 -4.52
C LEU A 116 0.55 1.28 -3.83
N LEU A 117 0.21 2.44 -4.37
CA LEU A 117 -0.88 3.30 -3.90
C LEU A 117 -2.09 3.09 -4.82
N VAL A 118 -3.13 2.45 -4.29
CA VAL A 118 -4.31 2.04 -5.05
C VAL A 118 -5.56 2.73 -4.50
N GLY A 119 -6.33 3.38 -5.37
CA GLY A 119 -7.48 4.18 -4.99
C GLY A 119 -8.75 3.80 -5.73
N ASN A 120 -9.88 4.00 -5.05
CA ASN A 120 -11.20 4.05 -5.65
C ASN A 120 -12.00 5.17 -4.96
N PRO A 121 -12.26 6.31 -5.63
CA PRO A 121 -12.96 7.44 -5.02
C PRO A 121 -14.40 7.10 -4.60
N ASP A 122 -15.09 6.16 -5.25
CA ASP A 122 -16.46 5.74 -4.89
C ASP A 122 -16.48 5.00 -3.54
N VAL A 123 -15.35 4.40 -3.18
CA VAL A 123 -15.20 3.66 -1.92
C VAL A 123 -14.57 4.54 -0.84
N GLY A 124 -13.53 5.31 -1.16
CA GLY A 124 -12.78 6.12 -0.20
C GLY A 124 -13.44 7.45 0.17
N THR A 125 -14.16 8.10 -0.75
CA THR A 125 -14.79 9.41 -0.45
C THR A 125 -15.83 9.32 0.67
N PRO A 126 -16.70 8.31 0.73
CA PRO A 126 -17.62 8.14 1.86
C PRO A 126 -16.92 7.95 3.21
N LEU A 127 -15.75 7.31 3.25
CA LEU A 127 -14.95 7.22 4.48
C LEU A 127 -14.48 8.62 4.94
N MET A 128 -14.05 9.47 4.00
CA MET A 128 -13.62 10.84 4.28
C MET A 128 -14.78 11.77 4.68
N GLN A 129 -15.99 11.49 4.22
CA GLN A 129 -17.20 12.22 4.60
C GLN A 129 -17.55 11.97 6.07
N ASP A 130 -17.38 10.72 6.55
CA ASP A 130 -17.59 10.37 7.95
C ASP A 130 -16.45 10.86 8.85
N ALA A 131 -15.20 10.57 8.47
CA ALA A 131 -14.03 10.99 9.21
C ALA A 131 -12.92 11.49 8.28
N ARG A 132 -12.84 12.81 8.09
CA ARG A 132 -11.83 13.42 7.20
C ARG A 132 -10.39 13.02 7.54
N SER A 133 -10.09 12.70 8.80
CA SER A 133 -8.76 12.25 9.22
C SER A 133 -8.29 10.99 8.50
N VAL A 134 -9.19 10.13 8.01
CA VAL A 134 -8.82 8.92 7.25
C VAL A 134 -8.07 9.23 5.96
N ALA A 135 -8.18 10.47 5.45
CA ALA A 135 -7.49 10.91 4.25
C ALA A 135 -5.95 10.85 4.36
N ILE A 136 -5.37 10.79 5.57
CA ILE A 136 -3.93 10.58 5.74
C ILE A 136 -3.50 9.14 5.38
N ASP A 137 -4.43 8.20 5.54
CA ASP A 137 -4.21 6.78 5.31
C ASP A 137 -4.71 6.33 3.93
N LEU A 138 -5.51 7.17 3.25
CA LEU A 138 -5.91 7.00 1.85
C LEU A 138 -4.90 7.65 0.86
N PRO A 139 -4.75 7.12 -0.37
CA PRO A 139 -5.35 5.89 -0.90
C PRO A 139 -4.84 4.62 -0.18
N GLN A 140 -5.47 3.48 -0.46
CA GLN A 140 -5.02 2.20 0.11
C GLN A 140 -3.61 1.88 -0.37
N LYS A 141 -2.86 1.14 0.44
CA LYS A 141 -1.46 0.82 0.21
C LYS A 141 -1.24 -0.69 0.24
N LEU A 142 -0.50 -1.21 -0.74
CA LEU A 142 0.00 -2.58 -0.78
C LEU A 142 1.53 -2.51 -0.80
N LEU A 143 2.17 -3.00 0.25
CA LEU A 143 3.63 -3.12 0.36
C LEU A 143 4.03 -4.52 -0.06
N VAL A 144 4.74 -4.66 -1.17
CA VAL A 144 5.33 -5.93 -1.63
C VAL A 144 6.81 -5.91 -1.28
N TRP A 145 7.27 -6.89 -0.52
CA TRP A 145 8.64 -6.89 -0.03
C TRP A 145 9.22 -8.30 0.11
N ASP A 146 10.54 -8.39 0.09
CA ASP A 146 11.29 -9.64 0.28
C ASP A 146 11.72 -9.80 1.73
N ASP A 147 11.34 -10.93 2.34
CA ASP A 147 11.80 -11.38 3.64
C ASP A 147 12.71 -12.60 3.46
N GLY A 148 14.01 -12.38 3.28
CA GLY A 148 14.98 -13.46 3.18
C GLY A 148 14.72 -14.44 2.03
N GLY A 149 14.24 -13.93 0.88
CA GLY A 149 13.86 -14.72 -0.29
C GLY A 149 12.39 -15.14 -0.35
N GLN A 150 11.61 -14.85 0.70
CA GLN A 150 10.16 -15.04 0.70
C GLN A 150 9.45 -13.72 0.42
N THR A 151 8.69 -13.65 -0.67
CA THR A 151 7.88 -12.45 -0.95
C THR A 151 6.67 -12.39 -0.02
N MET A 152 6.47 -11.21 0.56
CA MET A 152 5.34 -10.84 1.39
C MET A 152 4.56 -9.68 0.74
N VAL A 153 3.24 -9.65 0.96
CA VAL A 153 2.39 -8.50 0.65
C VAL A 153 1.68 -8.04 1.92
N THR A 154 1.91 -6.79 2.31
CA THR A 154 1.37 -6.20 3.54
C THR A 154 0.47 -5.02 3.23
N TYR A 155 -0.66 -4.90 3.90
CA TYR A 155 -1.57 -3.75 3.81
C TYR A 155 -2.22 -3.44 5.16
N ASN A 156 -2.74 -2.23 5.33
CA ASN A 156 -3.50 -1.87 6.53
C ASN A 156 -4.85 -2.59 6.54
N ASP A 157 -5.20 -3.24 7.66
CA ASP A 157 -6.57 -3.73 7.91
C ASP A 157 -7.56 -2.54 7.84
N PRO A 158 -8.55 -2.57 6.94
CA PRO A 158 -9.56 -1.51 6.89
C PRO A 158 -10.32 -1.33 8.21
N GLN A 159 -10.52 -2.39 8.98
CA GLN A 159 -11.16 -2.28 10.30
C GLN A 159 -10.26 -1.53 11.29
N TYR A 160 -8.94 -1.72 11.21
CA TYR A 160 -7.99 -0.90 11.97
C TYR A 160 -8.09 0.59 11.60
N LEU A 161 -8.19 0.93 10.31
CA LEU A 161 -8.37 2.32 9.89
C LEU A 161 -9.67 2.93 10.44
N ALA A 162 -10.75 2.15 10.47
CA ALA A 162 -12.01 2.60 11.05
C ALA A 162 -11.87 2.90 12.55
N ARG A 163 -11.24 2.00 13.32
CA ARG A 163 -10.94 2.21 14.75
C ARG A 163 -10.06 3.45 14.97
N ARG A 164 -8.99 3.59 14.18
CA ARG A 164 -8.00 4.68 14.26
C ARG A 164 -8.62 6.06 14.01
N HIS A 165 -9.64 6.14 13.16
CA HIS A 165 -10.27 7.41 12.77
C HIS A 165 -11.69 7.61 13.32
N GLY A 166 -12.22 6.68 14.12
CA GLY A 166 -13.58 6.77 14.66
C GLY A 166 -14.67 6.69 13.59
N ILE A 167 -14.47 5.87 12.56
CA ILE A 167 -15.50 5.61 11.54
C ILE A 167 -16.46 4.55 12.07
N GLU A 168 -17.74 4.88 12.11
CA GLU A 168 -18.82 4.00 12.57
C GLU A 168 -19.82 3.74 11.43
N GLY A 169 -20.55 2.63 11.49
CA GLY A 169 -21.65 2.36 10.54
C GLY A 169 -21.24 2.00 9.10
N GLN A 170 -19.94 1.84 8.81
CA GLN A 170 -19.43 1.49 7.47
C GLN A 170 -18.86 0.06 7.38
N THR A 171 -19.26 -0.85 8.27
CA THR A 171 -18.70 -2.22 8.37
C THR A 171 -18.69 -2.97 7.03
N ASP A 172 -19.81 -2.95 6.29
CA ASP A 172 -19.90 -3.67 5.01
C ASP A 172 -18.93 -3.12 3.97
N ARG A 173 -18.77 -1.80 3.91
CA ARG A 173 -17.82 -1.13 3.01
C ARG A 173 -16.38 -1.50 3.38
N LEU A 174 -16.05 -1.49 4.67
CA LEU A 174 -14.72 -1.83 5.17
C LEU A 174 -14.39 -3.30 4.89
N ASN A 175 -15.36 -4.21 5.05
CA ASN A 175 -15.22 -5.61 4.68
C ASN A 175 -15.00 -5.79 3.18
N GLN A 176 -15.74 -5.06 2.34
CA GLN A 176 -15.54 -5.07 0.89
C GLN A 176 -14.13 -4.59 0.51
N ILE A 177 -13.64 -3.50 1.11
CA ILE A 177 -12.27 -3.03 0.91
C ILE A 177 -11.28 -4.11 1.31
N GLY A 178 -11.46 -4.74 2.47
CA GLY A 178 -10.59 -5.79 2.98
C GLY A 178 -10.52 -7.00 2.06
N SER A 179 -11.66 -7.43 1.53
CA SER A 179 -11.73 -8.53 0.56
C SER A 179 -10.96 -8.19 -0.71
N VAL A 180 -11.17 -7.02 -1.30
CA VAL A 180 -10.47 -6.60 -2.53
C VAL A 180 -8.96 -6.51 -2.30
N LEU A 181 -8.51 -5.97 -1.16
CA LEU A 181 -7.09 -5.91 -0.83
C LEU A 181 -6.48 -7.30 -0.63
N ASN A 182 -7.20 -8.20 0.05
CA ASN A 182 -6.77 -9.59 0.18
C ASN A 182 -6.64 -10.25 -1.19
N ASP A 183 -7.64 -10.11 -2.05
CA ASP A 183 -7.65 -10.69 -3.40
C ASP A 183 -6.51 -10.15 -4.27
N LEU A 184 -6.24 -8.84 -4.19
CA LEU A 184 -5.05 -8.24 -4.81
C LEU A 184 -3.77 -8.78 -4.19
N ALA A 185 -3.69 -8.99 -2.88
CA ALA A 185 -2.47 -9.43 -2.22
C ALA A 185 -2.12 -10.89 -2.56
N THR A 186 -3.10 -11.79 -2.51
CA THR A 186 -2.93 -13.23 -2.78
C THR A 186 -2.94 -13.55 -4.28
N GLY A 187 -3.59 -12.72 -5.10
CA GLY A 187 -3.89 -13.02 -6.50
C GLY A 187 -5.01 -14.04 -6.68
N SER A 188 -5.94 -14.13 -5.71
CA SER A 188 -7.13 -14.99 -5.80
C SER A 188 -8.31 -14.34 -6.50
N GLY A 189 -8.28 -13.03 -6.72
CA GLY A 189 -9.39 -12.31 -7.34
C GLY A 189 -9.46 -12.50 -8.85
N GLU A 190 -10.67 -12.62 -9.37
CA GLU A 190 -10.94 -12.56 -10.81
C GLU A 190 -11.03 -11.10 -11.25
N PHE A 191 -9.87 -10.44 -11.39
CA PHE A 191 -9.77 -9.11 -11.98
C PHE A 191 -9.46 -9.27 -13.48
N GLY A 192 -10.52 -9.52 -14.25
CA GLY A 192 -10.56 -9.46 -15.73
C GLY A 192 -9.29 -9.83 -16.52
N GLY A 193 -9.12 -11.11 -16.85
CA GLY A 193 -8.26 -11.58 -17.94
C GLY A 193 -8.89 -12.79 -18.68
N PRO A 194 -8.86 -12.86 -20.03
CA PRO A 194 -9.76 -13.70 -20.82
C PRO A 194 -9.29 -15.16 -20.97
N GLU A 195 -10.15 -16.11 -20.64
CA GLU A 195 -10.15 -17.44 -21.27
C GLU A 195 -11.52 -17.66 -21.94
N GLY A 196 -11.53 -17.68 -23.29
CA GLY A 196 -12.52 -18.41 -24.07
C GLY A 196 -13.79 -17.68 -24.53
N GLY A 197 -13.66 -16.77 -25.50
CA GLY A 197 -14.83 -16.29 -26.24
C GLY A 197 -14.47 -15.48 -27.46
N THR A 198 -14.13 -16.13 -28.57
CA THR A 198 -14.31 -15.52 -29.89
C THR A 198 -15.80 -15.26 -30.09
N PRO A 199 -16.27 -14.01 -30.24
CA PRO A 199 -17.55 -13.79 -30.88
C PRO A 199 -17.34 -14.04 -32.37
N THR A 200 -17.66 -15.24 -32.83
CA THR A 200 -18.01 -15.46 -34.24
C THR A 200 -19.29 -14.67 -34.48
N GLY A 201 -19.14 -13.41 -34.85
CA GLY A 201 -20.21 -12.60 -35.41
C GLY A 201 -20.55 -13.17 -36.78
N THR A 202 -21.44 -14.16 -36.82
CA THR A 202 -22.15 -14.53 -38.04
C THR A 202 -23.10 -13.38 -38.36
N ALA A 203 -22.74 -12.63 -39.39
CA ALA A 203 -23.61 -11.66 -40.03
C ALA A 203 -24.97 -12.30 -40.33
N THR A 204 -26.02 -11.81 -39.67
CA THR A 204 -27.39 -12.01 -40.13
C THR A 204 -27.78 -10.75 -40.88
N GLU A 205 -27.68 -10.85 -42.19
CA GLU A 205 -28.28 -9.96 -43.17
C GLU A 205 -29.78 -9.81 -42.85
N THR A 206 -30.28 -8.58 -42.74
CA THR A 206 -31.72 -8.27 -42.81
C THR A 206 -31.87 -7.03 -43.68
N PRO A 207 -32.37 -7.15 -44.92
CA PRO A 207 -32.60 -5.99 -45.77
C PRO A 207 -33.90 -5.30 -45.35
N ASP A 208 -33.72 -4.06 -44.89
CA ASP A 208 -34.46 -2.84 -45.26
C ASP A 208 -35.95 -2.98 -45.62
N GLY A 209 -36.80 -2.64 -44.66
CA GLY A 209 -38.21 -2.34 -44.88
C GLY A 209 -38.41 -0.83 -45.02
N THR A 210 -38.58 -0.37 -46.25
CA THR A 210 -39.00 0.98 -46.63
C THR A 210 -40.24 1.46 -45.87
N PRO A 211 -40.30 2.74 -45.51
CA PRO A 211 -41.45 3.53 -45.93
C PRO A 211 -41.02 4.87 -46.51
N THR A 212 -41.40 5.18 -47.74
CA THR A 212 -41.39 6.56 -48.23
C THR A 212 -42.76 6.88 -48.81
N GLU A 213 -43.34 7.91 -48.19
CA GLU A 213 -44.59 8.58 -48.45
C GLU A 213 -44.94 8.78 -49.93
N THR A 214 -46.20 8.45 -50.24
CA THR A 214 -46.90 8.92 -51.42
C THR A 214 -47.18 10.42 -51.29
N GLN A 215 -46.44 11.25 -52.04
CA GLN A 215 -46.87 12.60 -52.37
C GLN A 215 -47.86 12.57 -53.54
N SER A 216 -49.02 13.20 -53.35
CA SER A 216 -49.92 13.60 -54.43
C SER A 216 -50.61 14.90 -54.04
N PRO A 217 -50.42 15.98 -54.82
CA PRO A 217 -51.45 16.98 -55.02
C PRO A 217 -51.89 16.98 -56.48
N GLY A 218 -53.19 17.18 -56.67
CA GLY A 218 -53.86 17.02 -57.95
C GLY A 218 -53.48 18.02 -59.04
N SER A 219 -53.72 17.58 -60.27
CA SER A 219 -54.55 18.25 -61.28
C SER A 219 -54.99 17.22 -62.30
#